data_AF-A3ZWL1-F1
#
_entry.id   AF-A3ZWL1-F1
#
_cell.length_a   1.000
_cell.length_b   1.000
_cell.length_c   1.000
_cell.angle_alpha   90.00
_cell.angle_beta   90.00
_cell.angle_gamma   90.00
#
_symmetry.space_group_name_H-M   'P 1'
#
loop_
_entity.id
_entity.type
_entity.pdbx_description
1 polymer ?
#
loop_
_entity_poly.entity_id
_entity_poly.type
_entity_poly.pdbx_seq_one_letter_code
_entity_poly.pdbx_strand_id
1 'polypeptide(L)'
;MFDEPAGSYEICAVCGWEDDAVQLRFPRLPYGSNEGSLWLWQEAVLQKFPLEQQTVETYQRCAEWRPLTAADCATTESQPTNGSEYLDVAAKEPPPYYWRA
;
A
#
# COMPACT_ATOMS: atom_id res chain seq x y z
N MET A 1 11.77 -7.14 2.05
CA MET A 1 11.84 -5.67 2.23
C MET A 1 11.96 -5.12 0.82
N PHE A 2 11.16 -4.14 0.42
CA PHE A 2 11.35 -3.50 -0.88
C PHE A 2 12.63 -2.66 -0.78
N ASP A 3 13.64 -3.03 -1.55
CA ASP A 3 14.89 -2.27 -1.68
C ASP A 3 14.74 -1.09 -2.65
N GLU A 4 13.58 -0.99 -3.31
CA GLU A 4 13.18 0.05 -4.23
C GLU A 4 12.23 1.08 -3.57
N PRO A 5 12.13 2.30 -4.12
CA PRO A 5 11.05 3.22 -3.76
C PRO A 5 9.67 2.60 -4.03
N ALA A 6 8.65 3.12 -3.35
CA ALA A 6 7.26 2.72 -3.56
C ALA A 6 6.86 2.76 -5.04
N GLY A 7 5.97 1.86 -5.46
CA GLY A 7 5.59 1.76 -6.87
C GLY A 7 6.50 0.86 -7.70
N SER A 8 7.15 -0.12 -7.08
CA SER A 8 7.95 -1.15 -7.78
C SER A 8 7.10 -2.13 -8.59
N TYR A 9 5.77 -2.16 -8.38
CA TYR A 9 4.84 -3.14 -8.92
C TYR A 9 5.16 -4.59 -8.50
N GLU A 10 6.02 -4.78 -7.50
CA GLU A 10 6.28 -6.10 -6.95
C GLU A 10 5.07 -6.61 -6.16
N ILE A 11 4.69 -7.87 -6.38
CA ILE A 11 3.61 -8.53 -5.65
C ILE A 11 4.16 -9.15 -4.37
N CYS A 12 3.59 -8.76 -3.23
CA CYS A 12 3.97 -9.31 -1.94
C CYS A 12 3.64 -10.81 -1.86
N ALA A 13 4.64 -11.66 -1.70
CA ALA A 13 4.45 -13.11 -1.60
C ALA A 13 3.65 -13.57 -0.35
N VAL A 14 3.51 -12.72 0.67
CA VAL A 14 2.76 -13.04 1.89
C VAL A 14 1.27 -12.72 1.73
N CYS A 15 0.95 -11.52 1.25
CA CYS A 15 -0.43 -11.05 1.21
C CYS A 15 -1.01 -10.92 -0.19
N GLY A 16 -0.21 -10.96 -1.25
CA GLY A 16 -0.65 -10.82 -2.65
C GLY A 16 -0.89 -9.39 -3.12
N TRP A 17 -0.59 -8.38 -2.30
CA TRP A 17 -0.73 -6.97 -2.69
C TRP A 17 0.42 -6.56 -3.62
N GLU A 18 0.10 -5.94 -4.76
CA GLU A 18 1.05 -5.28 -5.67
C GLU A 18 1.44 -3.89 -5.14
N ASP A 19 2.74 -3.59 -5.11
CA ASP A 19 3.27 -2.29 -4.72
C ASP A 19 2.86 -1.17 -5.69
N ASP A 20 1.66 -0.61 -5.47
CA ASP A 20 1.03 0.44 -6.26
C ASP A 20 1.20 1.82 -5.58
N ALA A 21 1.98 2.70 -6.21
CA ALA A 21 2.22 4.06 -5.73
C ALA A 21 0.96 4.95 -5.67
N VAL A 22 -0.02 4.72 -6.56
CA VAL A 22 -1.30 5.45 -6.57
C VAL A 22 -2.12 5.05 -5.35
N GLN A 23 -2.23 3.74 -5.08
CA GLN A 23 -2.96 3.26 -3.90
C GLN A 23 -2.22 3.53 -2.59
N LEU A 24 -0.89 3.69 -2.61
CA LEU A 24 -0.13 4.21 -1.46
C LEU A 24 -0.42 5.70 -1.22
N ARG A 25 -0.50 6.51 -2.28
CA ARG A 25 -0.87 7.94 -2.19
C ARG A 25 -2.31 8.14 -1.73
N PHE A 26 -3.20 7.26 -2.17
CA PHE A 26 -4.62 7.29 -1.86
C PHE A 26 -5.05 5.96 -1.20
N PRO A 27 -4.74 5.71 0.09
CA PRO A 27 -4.98 4.41 0.74
C PRO A 27 -6.44 3.94 0.77
N ARG A 28 -7.39 4.85 0.53
CA ARG A 28 -8.83 4.56 0.44
C ARG A 28 -9.36 4.40 -0.98
N LEU A 29 -8.51 4.53 -2.01
CA LEU A 29 -8.90 4.35 -3.40
C LEU A 29 -9.31 2.88 -3.63
N PRO A 30 -10.57 2.59 -3.99
CA PRO A 30 -11.06 1.21 -4.04
C PRO A 30 -10.75 0.47 -5.34
N TYR A 31 -10.02 1.11 -6.26
CA TYR A 31 -9.64 0.60 -7.56
C TYR A 31 -8.18 0.94 -7.86
N GLY A 32 -7.60 0.28 -8.85
CA GLY A 32 -6.19 0.40 -9.23
C GLY A 32 -5.67 -0.95 -9.68
N SER A 33 -4.38 -1.20 -9.45
CA SER A 33 -3.78 -2.52 -9.70
C SER A 33 -4.36 -3.61 -8.79
N ASN A 34 -4.70 -3.27 -7.55
CA ASN A 34 -5.22 -4.23 -6.59
C ASN A 34 -6.74 -4.20 -6.49
N GLU A 35 -7.33 -5.34 -6.14
CA GLU A 35 -8.76 -5.45 -5.82
C GLU A 35 -9.04 -4.81 -4.45
N GLY A 36 -9.77 -3.69 -4.46
CA GLY A 36 -10.11 -2.93 -3.26
C GLY A 36 -9.04 -1.90 -2.90
N SER A 37 -9.16 -1.33 -1.69
CA SER A 37 -8.25 -0.28 -1.20
C SER A 37 -7.17 -0.85 -0.28
N LEU A 38 -6.03 -0.16 -0.22
CA LEU A 38 -4.92 -0.55 0.66
C LEU A 38 -5.38 -0.62 2.12
N TRP A 39 -6.24 0.30 2.55
CA TRP A 39 -6.85 0.29 3.88
C TRP A 39 -7.60 -1.01 4.17
N LEU A 40 -8.58 -1.36 3.32
CA LEU A 40 -9.41 -2.55 3.54
C LEU A 40 -8.60 -3.83 3.41
N TRP A 41 -7.66 -3.86 2.46
CA TRP A 41 -6.76 -4.99 2.28
C TRP A 41 -5.92 -5.25 3.51
N GLN A 42 -5.35 -4.19 4.09
CA GLN A 42 -4.51 -4.32 5.26
C GLN A 42 -5.30 -4.79 6.49
N GLU A 43 -6.53 -4.29 6.68
CA GLU A 43 -7.41 -4.80 7.74
C GLU A 43 -7.65 -6.31 7.57
N ALA A 44 -7.92 -6.77 6.34
CA ALA A 44 -8.14 -8.19 6.07
C ALA A 44 -6.87 -9.03 6.26
N VAL A 45 -5.71 -8.53 5.86
CA VAL A 45 -4.41 -9.20 6.03
C VAL A 45 -4.05 -9.33 7.50
N LEU A 46 -4.27 -8.29 8.31
CA LEU A 46 -3.98 -8.30 9.75
C LEU A 46 -4.87 -9.30 10.52
N GLN A 47 -6.07 -9.62 10.03
CA GLN A 47 -6.87 -10.71 10.60
C GLN A 47 -6.27 -12.10 10.35
N LYS A 48 -5.55 -12.27 9.23
CA LYS A 48 -4.90 -13.54 8.87
C LYS A 48 -3.49 -13.67 9.44
N PHE A 49 -2.74 -12.57 9.43
CA PHE A 49 -1.35 -12.47 9.88
C PHE A 49 -1.22 -11.32 10.89
N PRO A 50 -1.48 -11.60 12.19
CA PRO A 50 -1.48 -10.59 13.25
C PRO A 50 -0.19 -9.77 13.34
N LEU A 51 -0.23 -8.64 14.05
CA LEU A 51 0.92 -7.75 14.15
C LEU A 51 2.11 -8.42 14.86
N GLU A 52 1.83 -9.32 15.80
CA GLU A 52 2.81 -10.09 16.56
C GLU A 52 3.54 -11.13 15.68
N GLN A 53 2.89 -11.57 14.60
CA GLN A 53 3.50 -12.49 13.63
C GLN A 53 4.41 -11.72 12.67
N GLN A 54 5.68 -11.61 13.05
CA GLN A 54 6.71 -10.91 12.28
C GLN A 54 7.30 -11.74 11.13
N THR A 55 7.00 -13.04 11.08
CA THR A 55 7.52 -13.97 10.07
C THR A 55 6.41 -14.87 9.55
N VAL A 56 6.33 -14.99 8.23
CA VAL A 56 5.43 -15.92 7.52
C VAL A 56 6.30 -16.73 6.56
N GLU A 57 6.38 -18.03 6.77
CA GLU A 57 7.33 -18.92 6.06
C GLU A 57 8.78 -18.40 6.18
N THR A 58 9.38 -17.96 5.08
CA THR A 58 10.73 -17.38 5.02
C THR A 58 10.71 -15.85 4.95
N TYR A 59 9.53 -15.23 4.86
CA TYR A 59 9.39 -13.78 4.72
C TYR A 59 9.31 -13.11 6.09
N GLN A 60 10.15 -12.10 6.28
CA GLN A 60 10.18 -11.28 7.49
C GLN A 60 9.56 -9.91 7.23
N ARG A 61 8.64 -9.50 8.12
CA ARG A 61 8.05 -8.18 8.14
C ARG A 61 9.14 -7.13 8.40
N CYS A 62 9.05 -5.99 7.74
CA CYS A 62 9.99 -4.89 7.96
C CYS A 62 9.84 -4.36 9.41
N ALA A 63 10.97 -4.11 10.09
CA ALA A 63 10.99 -3.72 11.50
C ALA A 63 10.27 -2.39 11.77
N GLU A 64 10.25 -1.48 10.80
CA GLU A 64 9.56 -0.19 10.90
C GLU A 64 8.10 -0.25 10.43
N TRP A 65 7.69 -1.36 9.82
CA TRP A 65 6.35 -1.48 9.29
C TRP A 65 5.32 -1.42 10.41
N ARG A 66 4.30 -0.59 10.21
CA ARG A 66 3.14 -0.46 11.08
C ARG A 66 1.86 -0.49 10.25
N PRO A 67 0.70 -0.76 10.87
CA PRO A 67 -0.57 -0.54 10.21
C PRO A 67 -0.81 0.93 9.83
N LEU A 68 -1.63 1.13 8.80
CA LEU A 68 -2.22 2.40 8.40
C LEU A 68 -3.06 2.96 9.55
N THR A 69 -2.94 4.26 9.74
CA THR A 69 -3.77 5.05 10.65
C THR A 69 -4.76 5.89 9.85
N ALA A 70 -5.76 6.45 10.53
CA ALA A 70 -6.68 7.39 9.90
C ALA A 70 -5.96 8.62 9.32
N ALA A 71 -4.84 9.03 9.93
CA ALA A 71 -4.03 10.15 9.46
C ALA A 71 -3.31 9.84 8.13
N ASP A 72 -2.80 8.62 7.95
CA ASP A 72 -2.18 8.20 6.68
C ASP A 72 -3.19 8.19 5.52
N CYS A 73 -4.49 8.02 5.83
CA CYS A 73 -5.57 8.08 4.85
C CYS A 73 -6.10 9.50 4.59
N ALA A 74 -5.73 10.48 5.42
CA ALA A 74 -6.24 11.83 5.35
C ALA A 74 -5.41 12.65 4.35
N THR A 75 -5.67 12.44 3.06
CA THR A 75 -5.09 13.27 2.00
C THR A 75 -6.01 14.44 1.66
N THR A 76 -5.41 15.62 1.41
CA THR A 76 -6.12 16.80 0.88
C THR A 76 -6.18 16.82 -0.64
N GLU A 77 -5.44 15.93 -1.30
CA GLU A 77 -5.45 15.80 -2.75
C GLU A 77 -6.74 15.12 -3.24
N SER A 78 -7.25 15.54 -4.39
CA SER A 78 -8.35 14.84 -5.06
C SER A 78 -7.85 13.51 -5.62
N GLN A 79 -8.52 12.42 -5.24
CA GLN A 79 -8.23 11.10 -5.77
C GLN A 79 -8.58 11.00 -7.26
N PRO A 80 -7.87 10.17 -8.05
CA PRO A 80 -8.22 9.94 -9.46
C PRO A 80 -9.60 9.26 -9.54
N THR A 81 -10.41 9.64 -10.53
CA THR A 81 -11.79 9.14 -10.72
C THR A 81 -11.96 8.26 -11.95
N ASN A 82 -10.94 8.22 -12.81
CA ASN A 82 -10.93 7.47 -14.06
C ASN A 82 -9.50 7.02 -14.39
N GLY A 83 -9.37 6.19 -15.43
CA GLY A 83 -8.09 5.62 -15.83
C GLY A 83 -7.06 6.65 -16.30
N SER A 84 -7.48 7.75 -16.94
CA SER A 84 -6.54 8.80 -17.38
C SER A 84 -5.93 9.51 -16.18
N GLU A 85 -6.77 9.93 -15.23
CA GLU A 85 -6.30 10.57 -13.99
C GLU A 85 -5.43 9.62 -13.16
N TYR A 86 -5.77 8.32 -13.15
CA TYR A 86 -4.95 7.32 -12.48
C TYR A 86 -3.54 7.26 -13.10
N LEU A 87 -3.44 7.21 -14.44
CA LEU A 87 -2.16 7.23 -15.15
C LEU A 87 -1.37 8.52 -14.90
N ASP A 88 -2.05 9.67 -14.87
CA ASP A 88 -1.43 10.96 -14.55
C ASP A 88 -0.83 10.97 -13.13
N VAL A 89 -1.49 10.33 -12.17
CA VAL A 89 -0.95 10.17 -10.80
C VAL A 89 0.20 9.16 -10.78
N ALA A 90 0.07 8.04 -11.49
CA ALA A 90 1.09 6.99 -11.55
C ALA A 90 2.40 7.49 -12.18
N ALA A 91 2.33 8.47 -13.08
CA ALA A 91 3.50 9.10 -13.70
C ALA A 91 4.23 10.11 -12.79
N LYS A 92 3.69 10.45 -11.61
CA LYS A 92 4.36 11.33 -10.64
C LYS A 92 5.37 10.54 -9.80
N GLU A 93 6.31 11.25 -9.19
CA GLU A 93 7.19 10.68 -8.17
C GLU A 93 6.37 9.92 -7.10
N PRO A 94 6.70 8.66 -6.78
CA PRO A 94 5.95 7.90 -5.79
C PRO A 94 6.06 8.52 -4.39
N PRO A 95 4.99 8.46 -3.56
CA PRO A 95 5.10 8.88 -2.16
C PRO A 95 6.03 7.93 -1.40
N PRO A 96 6.67 8.38 -0.30
CA PRO A 96 7.32 7.44 0.60
C PRO A 96 6.28 6.47 1.18
N TYR A 97 6.72 5.28 1.56
CA TYR A 97 5.86 4.39 2.35
C TYR A 97 5.41 5.09 3.64
N TYR A 98 4.13 4.98 3.98
CA TYR A 98 3.52 5.72 5.10
C TYR A 98 4.16 5.41 6.47
N TRP A 99 4.81 4.25 6.62
CA TRP A 99 5.55 3.88 7.83
C TRP A 99 6.99 4.44 7.89
N ARG A 100 7.41 5.16 6.84
CA ARG A 100 8.70 5.87 6.75
C ARG A 100 8.53 7.39 6.61
N ALA A 101 7.30 7.89 6.71
CA ALA A 101 6.93 9.30 6.57
C ALA A 101 6.88 10.04 7.91
#